data_AF-A0A2D7ZI77-F1
#
_entry.id   AF-A0A2D7ZI77-F1
#
_cell.length_a   1.000
_cell.length_b   1.000
_cell.length_c   1.000
_cell.angle_alpha   90.00
_cell.angle_beta   90.00
_cell.angle_gamma   90.00
#
_symmetry.space_group_name_H-M   'P 1'
#
loop_
_entity.id
_entity.type
_entity.pdbx_description
1 polymer ?
#
loop_
_entity_poly.entity_id
_entity_poly.type
_entity_poly.pdbx_seq_one_letter_code
_entity_poly.pdbx_strand_id
1 'polypeptide(L)'
;MPRPAEQGFTLIELLVALAVFSLVVLALLNLAGENTRTAQLLQTRTLAAMVAENAAVEALISPQPPALGEAEGQVRLGDQDWIWRRTTA
;
A
#
# COMPACT_ATOMS: atom_id res chain seq x y z
N MET A 1 -26.94 0.61 57.02
CA MET A 1 -25.67 0.91 56.35
C MET A 1 -25.96 1.88 55.22
N PRO A 2 -25.38 3.09 55.20
CA PRO A 2 -25.62 4.02 54.09
C PRO A 2 -24.98 3.45 52.83
N ARG A 3 -25.75 3.37 51.73
CA ARG A 3 -25.20 3.02 50.42
C ARG A 3 -24.30 4.17 49.98
N PRO A 4 -23.08 3.92 49.48
CA PRO A 4 -22.30 4.97 48.86
C PRO A 4 -23.14 5.58 47.74
N ALA A 5 -23.25 6.91 47.70
CA ALA A 5 -23.90 7.57 46.57
C ALA A 5 -23.04 7.31 45.33
N GLU A 6 -23.61 6.66 44.30
CA GLU A 6 -22.96 6.52 43.01
C GLU A 6 -22.78 7.93 42.42
N GLN A 7 -21.53 8.36 42.30
CA GLN A 7 -21.19 9.64 41.68
C GLN A 7 -21.24 9.47 40.16
N GLY A 8 -22.14 10.21 39.50
CA GLY A 8 -22.22 10.28 38.04
C GLY A 8 -21.12 11.16 37.45
N PHE A 9 -20.96 11.09 36.13
CA PHE A 9 -20.01 11.91 35.39
C PHE A 9 -20.46 13.37 35.29
N THR A 10 -19.50 14.28 35.36
CA THR A 10 -19.70 15.70 35.08
C THR A 10 -19.72 15.99 33.57
N LEU A 11 -20.27 17.14 33.18
CA LEU A 11 -20.22 17.62 31.78
C LEU A 11 -18.78 17.75 31.28
N ILE A 12 -17.86 18.25 32.14
CA ILE A 12 -16.46 18.42 31.74
C ILE A 12 -15.76 17.08 31.52
N GLU A 13 -16.04 16.05 32.34
CA GLU A 13 -15.50 14.70 32.13
C GLU A 13 -15.98 14.09 30.82
N LEU A 14 -17.27 14.25 30.49
CA LEU A 14 -17.79 13.74 29.22
C LEU A 14 -17.15 14.46 28.03
N LEU A 15 -16.98 15.79 28.10
CA LEU A 15 -16.31 16.56 27.05
C LEU A 15 -14.84 16.15 26.88
N VAL A 16 -14.13 15.96 27.98
CA VAL A 16 -12.73 15.49 27.96
C VAL A 16 -12.65 14.06 27.41
N ALA A 17 -13.54 13.16 27.84
CA ALA A 17 -13.60 11.80 27.34
C ALA A 17 -13.86 11.77 25.82
N LEU A 18 -14.80 12.58 25.34
CA LEU A 18 -15.09 12.71 23.91
C LEU A 18 -13.91 13.31 23.13
N ALA A 19 -13.21 14.30 23.70
CA ALA A 19 -12.04 14.89 23.08
C ALA A 19 -10.92 13.86 22.90
N VAL A 20 -10.58 13.13 23.97
CA VAL A 20 -9.55 12.06 23.94
C VAL A 20 -9.98 10.94 22.99
N PHE A 21 -11.24 10.50 23.07
CA PHE A 21 -11.78 9.48 22.18
C PHE A 21 -11.66 9.89 20.71
N SER A 22 -12.03 11.12 20.39
CA SER A 22 -11.93 11.65 19.02
C SER A 22 -10.50 11.65 18.51
N LEU A 23 -9.52 12.01 19.35
CA LEU A 23 -8.10 11.96 18.98
C LEU A 23 -7.64 10.52 18.68
N VAL A 24 -8.05 9.55 19.50
CA VAL A 24 -7.72 8.14 19.26
C VAL A 24 -8.33 7.64 17.96
N VAL A 25 -9.61 7.95 17.69
CA VAL A 25 -10.27 7.58 16.43
C VAL A 25 -9.53 8.16 15.23
N LEU A 26 -9.14 9.44 15.28
CA LEU A 26 -8.36 10.06 14.20
C LEU A 26 -7.01 9.38 14.00
N ALA A 27 -6.30 9.03 15.07
CA ALA A 27 -5.04 8.30 14.98
C ALA A 27 -5.22 6.92 14.33
N LEU A 28 -6.27 6.19 14.71
CA LEU A 28 -6.58 4.87 14.13
C LEU A 28 -6.97 4.97 12.65
N LEU A 29 -7.74 5.98 12.26
CA LEU A 29 -8.10 6.22 10.86
C LEU A 29 -6.87 6.55 10.01
N ASN A 30 -5.96 7.39 10.53
CA ASN A 30 -4.70 7.68 9.86
C ASN A 30 -3.85 6.42 9.68
N LEU A 31 -3.74 5.59 10.73
CA LEU A 31 -3.00 4.32 10.66
C LEU A 31 -3.63 3.36 9.63
N ALA A 32 -4.95 3.23 9.61
CA ALA A 32 -5.66 2.39 8.63
C ALA A 32 -5.44 2.88 7.19
N GLY A 33 -5.44 4.21 6.99
CA GLY A 33 -5.13 4.82 5.71
C GLY A 33 -3.70 4.52 5.25
N GLU A 34 -2.72 4.62 6.14
CA GLU A 34 -1.32 4.35 5.84
C GLU A 34 -1.07 2.86 5.53
N ASN A 35 -1.69 1.97 6.29
CA ASN A 35 -1.62 0.52 6.02
C ASN A 35 -2.16 0.18 4.62
N THR A 36 -3.29 0.79 4.24
CA THR A 36 -3.89 0.59 2.91
C THR A 36 -2.95 1.10 1.79
N ARG A 37 -2.37 2.29 1.97
CA ARG A 37 -1.42 2.87 1.01
C ARG A 37 -0.16 2.01 0.87
N THR A 38 0.37 1.51 1.99
CA THR A 38 1.53 0.63 2.00
C THR A 38 1.25 -0.68 1.26
N ALA A 39 0.09 -1.29 1.51
CA ALA A 39 -0.33 -2.51 0.81
C ALA A 39 -0.43 -2.30 -0.71
N GLN A 40 -1.03 -1.18 -1.15
CA GLN A 40 -1.11 -0.83 -2.57
C GLN A 40 0.28 -0.64 -3.19
N LEU A 41 1.19 0.08 -2.51
CA LEU A 41 2.56 0.28 -3.01
C LEU A 41 3.30 -1.05 -3.15
N LEU A 42 3.18 -1.96 -2.17
CA LEU A 42 3.79 -3.28 -2.23
C LEU A 42 3.22 -4.10 -3.39
N GLN A 43 1.90 -4.10 -3.57
CA GLN A 43 1.26 -4.78 -4.70
C GLN A 43 1.79 -4.27 -6.05
N THR A 44 1.83 -2.95 -6.23
CA THR A 44 2.36 -2.32 -7.45
C THR A 44 3.82 -2.72 -7.69
N ARG A 45 4.67 -2.72 -6.65
CA ARG A 45 6.07 -3.13 -6.78
C ARG A 45 6.22 -4.60 -7.15
N THR A 46 5.43 -5.49 -6.56
CA THR A 46 5.44 -6.92 -6.88
C THR A 46 5.02 -7.17 -8.32
N LEU A 47 3.95 -6.53 -8.80
CA LEU A 47 3.51 -6.66 -10.19
C LEU A 47 4.54 -6.08 -11.17
N ALA A 48 5.13 -4.93 -10.86
CA ALA A 48 6.22 -4.35 -11.66
C ALA A 48 7.42 -5.29 -11.77
N ALA A 49 7.81 -5.92 -10.66
CA ALA A 49 8.91 -6.88 -10.63
C ALA A 49 8.61 -8.11 -11.49
N MET A 50 7.39 -8.65 -11.42
CA MET A 50 6.97 -9.76 -12.29
C MET A 50 7.03 -9.38 -13.78
N VAL A 51 6.63 -8.16 -14.15
CA VAL A 51 6.77 -7.68 -15.54
C VAL A 51 8.24 -7.62 -15.96
N ALA A 52 9.10 -7.07 -15.12
CA ALA A 52 10.54 -6.98 -15.40
C ALA A 52 11.19 -8.37 -15.52
N GLU A 53 10.86 -9.29 -14.61
CA GLU A 53 11.35 -10.68 -14.62
C GLU A 53 10.88 -11.41 -15.88
N ASN A 54 9.61 -11.28 -16.26
CA ASN A 54 9.09 -11.87 -17.48
C ASN A 54 9.81 -11.33 -18.73
N ALA A 55 9.98 -10.01 -18.83
CA ALA A 55 10.70 -9.40 -19.96
C ALA A 55 12.18 -9.84 -20.04
N ALA A 56 12.82 -10.08 -18.88
CA ALA A 56 14.17 -10.62 -18.82
C ALA A 56 14.23 -12.11 -19.23
N VAL A 57 13.28 -12.92 -18.76
CA VAL A 57 13.17 -14.34 -19.13
C VAL A 57 12.90 -14.48 -20.63
N GLU A 58 11.98 -13.70 -21.19
CA GLU A 58 11.71 -13.65 -22.64
C GLU A 58 12.97 -13.33 -23.44
N ALA A 59 13.80 -12.39 -22.97
CA ALA A 59 15.08 -12.08 -23.58
C ALA A 59 16.05 -13.27 -23.56
N LEU A 60 16.10 -13.99 -22.45
CA LEU A 60 17.05 -15.08 -22.18
C LEU A 60 16.70 -16.35 -22.97
N ILE A 61 15.41 -16.65 -23.13
CA ILE A 61 14.94 -17.85 -23.85
C ILE A 61 14.76 -17.62 -25.35
N SER A 62 14.92 -16.38 -25.83
CA SER A 62 14.77 -16.05 -27.24
C SER A 62 15.80 -16.81 -28.11
N PRO A 63 15.38 -17.41 -29.24
CA PRO A 63 16.29 -18.10 -30.16
C PRO A 63 17.33 -17.16 -30.78
N GLN A 64 16.96 -15.89 -30.95
CA GLN A 64 17.84 -14.84 -31.44
C GLN A 64 18.38 -14.05 -30.25
N PRO A 65 19.70 -13.77 -30.21
CA PRO A 65 20.29 -12.95 -29.16
C PRO A 65 19.56 -11.60 -29.03
N PRO A 66 19.40 -11.06 -27.81
CA PRO A 66 18.80 -9.77 -27.62
C PRO A 66 19.58 -8.69 -28.39
N ALA A 67 18.86 -7.79 -29.06
CA ALA A 67 19.47 -6.65 -29.72
C ALA A 67 20.21 -5.77 -28.71
N LEU A 68 21.40 -5.32 -29.10
CA LEU A 68 22.16 -4.31 -28.36
C LEU A 68 21.37 -2.99 -28.32
N GLY A 69 21.50 -2.23 -27.24
CA GLY A 69 20.77 -1.00 -27.01
C GLY A 69 19.48 -1.21 -26.21
N GLU A 70 18.48 -0.35 -26.46
CA GLU A 70 17.21 -0.36 -25.73
C GLU A 70 16.13 -1.12 -26.50
N ALA A 71 15.33 -1.89 -25.76
CA ALA A 71 14.08 -2.46 -26.21
C ALA A 71 12.99 -2.08 -25.21
N GLU A 72 11.78 -1.81 -25.70
CA GLU A 72 10.64 -1.48 -24.84
C GLU A 72 9.36 -2.15 -25.34
N GLY A 73 8.37 -2.25 -24.46
CA GLY A 73 7.09 -2.88 -24.77
C GLY A 73 6.03 -2.54 -23.74
N GLN A 74 4.80 -2.95 -24.05
CA GLN A 74 3.65 -2.80 -23.17
C GLN A 74 3.06 -4.17 -22.85
N VAL A 75 2.66 -4.37 -21.60
CA VAL A 75 2.03 -5.61 -21.14
C VAL A 75 0.95 -5.31 -20.12
N ARG A 76 -0.15 -6.06 -20.19
CA ARG A 76 -1.19 -6.06 -19.16
C ARG A 76 -0.82 -7.08 -18.08
N LEU A 77 -0.75 -6.65 -16.82
CA LEU A 77 -0.62 -7.57 -15.68
C LEU A 77 -1.48 -7.08 -14.51
N GLY A 78 -2.38 -7.96 -14.04
CA GLY A 78 -3.45 -7.58 -13.13
C GLY A 78 -4.40 -6.57 -13.79
N ASP A 79 -4.80 -5.55 -13.05
CA ASP A 79 -5.70 -4.50 -13.53
C ASP A 79 -4.96 -3.24 -14.06
N GLN A 80 -3.68 -3.37 -14.40
CA GLN A 80 -2.86 -2.26 -14.88
C GLN A 80 -2.06 -2.60 -16.14
N ASP A 81 -1.84 -1.58 -16.98
CA ASP A 81 -0.95 -1.64 -18.13
C ASP A 81 0.44 -1.16 -17.73
N TRP A 82 1.46 -1.93 -18.10
CA TRP A 82 2.86 -1.70 -17.75
C TRP A 82 3.66 -1.40 -19.00
N ILE A 83 4.51 -0.39 -18.92
CA ILE A 83 5.55 -0.11 -19.92
C ILE A 83 6.86 -0.63 -19.33
N TRP A 84 7.55 -1.52 -20.04
CA TRP A 84 8.86 -2.02 -19.65
C TRP A 84 9.92 -1.55 -20.63
N ARG A 85 11.16 -1.39 -20.14
CA ARG A 85 12.34 -1.10 -20.94
C ARG A 85 13.47 -2.02 -20.50
N ARG A 86 14.18 -2.59 -21.48
CA ARG A 86 15.39 -3.41 -21.30
C ARG A 86 16.54 -2.73 -22.02
N THR A 87 17.67 -2.58 -21.34
CA THR A 87 18.92 -2.10 -21.93
C THR A 87 19.92 -3.26 -21.98
N THR A 88 20.48 -3.53 -23.16
CA THR A 88 21.46 -4.60 -23.39
C THR A 88 22.75 -3.97 -23.90
N ALA A 89 23.87 -4.18 -23.18
CA ALA A 89 25.19 -3.67 -23.54
C ALA A 89 26.07 -4.76 -24.14
#